data_AF-A0A8D2Q0I6-F1
#
_entry.id   AF-A0A8D2Q0I6-F1
#
_cell.length_a   1.000
_cell.length_b   1.000
_cell.length_c   1.000
_cell.angle_alpha   90.00
_cell.angle_beta   90.00
_cell.angle_gamma   90.00
#
_symmetry.space_group_name_H-M   'P 1'
#
loop_
_entity.id
_entity.type
_entity.pdbx_description
1 polymer ?
#
loop_
_entity_poly.entity_id
_entity_poly.type
_entity_poly.pdbx_seq_one_letter_code
_entity_poly.pdbx_strand_id
1 'polypeptide(L)'
;MDELRLALPLRLPDRAGTLQHQVPQAGASGLDRIGPRGSYRLSKVLSAFAVISALGALSPLGVYRLSGLYFLSGAPSPLGLVNVFLGIPFAKAPLGSLRFSSPEPPEPWTGLRDATSHPPLCPQDLSLLKTAEKSFKEKHLAFQTSEDCLYLNVYSPAGSSKKDKLPVMVWIHGGNFIFGGAGRYDGSALSAYENVVVVIIQYRLGLLGYFNTGDEHARGNWAYLDQVAALRWVQGNIEHFGGDPASVTLFGVSAGSCAVFTHVLSPLSKGLFHKAISESGIIIPPSKNLQLSTDLEPFFALRTFNVDIVHNLKKKLEILLTTNLIFFFLFLQEISFLPLVLDGVFLHKPPEEILAGKEFKAVPFMIGVTNNEFGWNIRSNEGTMQVSQPILLSKGNSVGNYEYLGDTEDPAELRDRFLDLLGDMAIVMPAIKALNYYRESGAPTYFFEFQHRPSAYWDSKPDYVKADHGDEVGFVFGGPFLEERNLSRTLMKYWANFARNGNPNGEGLVEWPSYNLNEEYLQINLQQKKDRKLKEKKVEFWKKVILEKTKSKSIQNKKFKLEL
;
A
#
# COMPACT_ATOMS: atom_id res chain seq x y z
N MET A 1 -46.87 7.36 19.04
CA MET A 1 -48.09 8.09 18.65
C MET A 1 -47.68 8.85 17.41
N ASP A 2 -47.91 8.38 16.18
CA ASP A 2 -49.14 7.78 15.65
C ASP A 2 -48.92 6.51 14.81
N GLU A 3 -49.99 5.71 14.74
CA GLU A 3 -50.15 4.44 14.03
C GLU A 3 -50.67 4.59 12.59
N LEU A 4 -50.56 3.49 11.82
CA LEU A 4 -51.48 2.89 10.81
C LEU A 4 -50.74 2.55 9.49
N ARG A 5 -50.40 1.30 9.14
CA ARG A 5 -51.12 0.01 8.88
C ARG A 5 -51.43 -0.27 7.40
N LEU A 6 -50.91 -1.44 6.95
CA LEU A 6 -51.42 -2.41 5.93
C LEU A 6 -51.30 -1.99 4.45
N ALA A 7 -50.94 -2.86 3.47
CA ALA A 7 -51.22 -4.29 3.33
C ALA A 7 -50.23 -5.04 2.37
N LEU A 8 -50.10 -6.35 2.63
CA LEU A 8 -49.58 -7.41 1.74
C LEU A 8 -50.59 -7.78 0.62
N PRO A 9 -50.16 -8.55 -0.39
CA PRO A 9 -50.77 -9.87 -0.52
C PRO A 9 -49.79 -11.02 -0.79
N LEU A 10 -50.12 -12.17 -0.18
CA LEU A 10 -49.65 -13.53 -0.42
C LEU A 10 -50.12 -14.09 -1.78
N ARG A 11 -49.32 -14.95 -2.42
CA ARG A 11 -49.71 -16.34 -2.79
C ARG A 11 -48.56 -17.13 -3.42
N LEU A 12 -48.26 -18.29 -2.82
CA LEU A 12 -47.65 -19.47 -3.45
C LEU A 12 -48.72 -20.21 -4.30
N PRO A 13 -48.31 -21.18 -5.13
CA PRO A 13 -48.51 -22.57 -4.70
C PRO A 13 -47.35 -23.53 -4.99
N ASP A 14 -47.30 -24.56 -4.14
CA ASP A 14 -46.52 -25.79 -4.20
C ASP A 14 -46.75 -26.63 -5.46
N ARG A 15 -45.76 -27.43 -5.87
CA ARG A 15 -45.83 -28.90 -5.73
C ARG A 15 -44.53 -29.64 -6.05
N ALA A 16 -44.35 -30.68 -5.27
CA ALA A 16 -43.28 -31.66 -5.21
C ALA A 16 -43.14 -32.54 -6.48
N GLY A 17 -41.93 -33.08 -6.64
CA GLY A 17 -41.62 -34.19 -7.54
C GLY A 17 -40.27 -34.81 -7.17
N THR A 18 -40.27 -35.71 -6.19
CA THR A 18 -39.20 -36.66 -5.88
C THR A 18 -38.99 -37.64 -7.04
N LEU A 19 -37.74 -37.98 -7.37
CA LEU A 19 -37.37 -39.29 -7.92
C LEU A 19 -35.88 -39.58 -7.69
N GLN A 20 -35.63 -40.72 -7.05
CA GLN A 20 -34.34 -41.36 -6.78
C GLN A 20 -33.82 -42.14 -8.01
N HIS A 21 -32.55 -42.59 -7.87
CA HIS A 21 -31.84 -43.61 -8.65
C HIS A 21 -31.28 -43.15 -10.01
N GLN A 22 -30.07 -43.51 -10.46
CA GLN A 22 -29.16 -44.60 -10.09
C GLN A 22 -27.76 -44.30 -10.68
N VAL A 23 -26.71 -44.72 -9.97
CA VAL A 23 -25.34 -44.92 -10.47
C VAL A 23 -25.31 -46.22 -11.29
N PRO A 24 -24.42 -46.34 -12.29
CA PRO A 24 -23.46 -47.45 -12.21
C PRO A 24 -22.02 -47.07 -12.60
N GLN A 25 -21.08 -47.59 -11.82
CA GLN A 25 -19.69 -47.81 -12.18
C GLN A 25 -19.50 -49.21 -12.80
N ALA A 26 -18.44 -49.29 -13.61
CA ALA A 26 -17.53 -50.42 -13.86
C ALA A 26 -17.94 -51.56 -14.81
N GLY A 27 -16.98 -51.93 -15.66
CA GLY A 27 -16.99 -53.18 -16.42
C GLY A 27 -15.90 -53.22 -17.50
N ALA A 28 -14.71 -53.73 -17.15
CA ALA A 28 -13.59 -53.99 -18.04
C ALA A 28 -13.70 -55.35 -18.77
N SER A 29 -13.09 -55.45 -19.97
CA SER A 29 -12.47 -56.65 -20.60
C SER A 29 -12.27 -56.34 -22.10
N GLY A 30 -11.22 -56.73 -22.82
CA GLY A 30 -9.98 -57.46 -22.56
C GLY A 30 -9.24 -57.69 -23.90
N LEU A 31 -7.92 -57.94 -23.83
CA LEU A 31 -7.05 -58.75 -24.74
C LEU A 31 -7.00 -58.36 -26.25
N ASP A 32 -5.90 -58.40 -27.01
CA ASP A 32 -4.62 -59.10 -26.91
C ASP A 32 -3.62 -58.50 -27.94
N ARG A 33 -2.33 -58.52 -27.57
CA ARG A 33 -1.07 -58.73 -28.34
C ARG A 33 -0.91 -58.23 -29.80
N ILE A 34 0.24 -57.59 -30.06
CA ILE A 34 1.42 -58.10 -30.81
C ILE A 34 2.43 -56.92 -31.01
N GLY A 35 3.68 -57.08 -30.57
CA GLY A 35 4.81 -56.18 -30.93
C GLY A 35 5.49 -56.63 -32.25
N PRO A 36 6.79 -56.34 -32.52
CA PRO A 36 7.75 -55.58 -31.71
C PRO A 36 8.81 -54.75 -32.52
N ARG A 37 9.77 -54.17 -31.77
CA ARG A 37 11.21 -53.92 -32.08
C ARG A 37 11.67 -52.60 -32.72
N GLY A 38 12.68 -52.03 -32.05
CA GLY A 38 13.63 -51.02 -32.55
C GLY A 38 14.25 -50.20 -31.41
N SER A 39 14.96 -50.80 -30.44
CA SER A 39 16.45 -50.85 -30.34
C SER A 39 17.15 -49.57 -29.84
N TYR A 40 17.71 -49.65 -28.61
CA TYR A 40 19.05 -49.24 -28.12
C TYR A 40 19.56 -47.80 -28.43
N ARG A 41 20.09 -46.98 -27.49
CA ARG A 41 21.22 -47.21 -26.55
C ARG A 41 21.46 -45.98 -25.63
N LEU A 42 21.92 -46.23 -24.39
CA LEU A 42 22.95 -45.54 -23.55
C LEU A 42 23.09 -43.99 -23.60
N SER A 43 23.33 -43.20 -22.54
CA SER A 43 24.05 -43.42 -21.29
C SER A 43 23.91 -42.22 -20.32
N LYS A 44 24.27 -42.49 -19.06
CA LYS A 44 24.36 -41.67 -17.85
C LYS A 44 25.07 -40.28 -17.94
N VAL A 45 24.78 -39.50 -16.89
CA VAL A 45 25.53 -38.41 -16.22
C VAL A 45 25.17 -36.98 -16.64
N LEU A 46 24.50 -36.23 -15.74
CA LEU A 46 24.97 -34.93 -15.24
C LEU A 46 24.07 -34.41 -14.11
N SER A 47 24.67 -34.32 -12.93
CA SER A 47 24.27 -33.41 -11.86
C SER A 47 24.67 -31.98 -12.23
N ALA A 48 23.93 -31.01 -11.68
CA ALA A 48 24.20 -29.57 -11.59
C ALA A 48 23.53 -28.65 -12.63
N PHE A 49 22.94 -27.59 -12.08
CA PHE A 49 22.37 -26.38 -12.69
C PHE A 49 21.02 -26.52 -13.43
N ALA A 50 19.94 -26.24 -12.71
CA ALA A 50 18.72 -25.66 -13.28
C ALA A 50 18.35 -24.39 -12.50
N VAL A 51 19.01 -23.29 -12.88
CA VAL A 51 18.59 -21.91 -12.61
C VAL A 51 18.16 -21.33 -13.95
N ILE A 52 16.97 -20.71 -13.96
CA ILE A 52 16.32 -19.93 -15.04
C ILE A 52 15.65 -20.72 -16.16
N SER A 53 14.32 -20.83 -16.06
CA SER A 53 13.39 -20.42 -17.14
C SER A 53 11.93 -20.57 -16.68
N ALA A 54 11.47 -19.74 -15.75
CA ALA A 54 10.05 -19.41 -15.66
C ALA A 54 9.79 -18.29 -16.67
N LEU A 55 9.73 -18.67 -17.95
CA LEU A 55 9.18 -17.83 -18.99
C LEU A 55 7.75 -17.47 -18.59
N GLY A 56 7.45 -16.16 -18.59
CA GLY A 56 6.22 -15.60 -18.08
C GLY A 56 4.99 -16.32 -18.65
N ALA A 57 4.17 -16.85 -17.75
CA ALA A 57 2.77 -17.08 -18.05
C ALA A 57 2.16 -15.70 -18.33
N LEU A 58 2.07 -15.33 -19.61
CA LEU A 58 1.26 -14.23 -20.07
C LEU A 58 -0.16 -14.48 -19.56
N SER A 59 -0.63 -13.62 -18.65
CA SER A 59 -2.03 -13.62 -18.23
C SER A 59 -2.91 -13.57 -19.49
N PRO A 60 -3.95 -14.40 -19.60
CA PRO A 60 -4.80 -14.41 -20.77
C PRO A 60 -5.48 -13.05 -20.94
N LEU A 61 -5.36 -12.52 -22.15
CA LEU A 61 -5.98 -11.28 -22.61
C LEU A 61 -7.50 -11.38 -22.50
N GLY A 62 -8.05 -10.91 -21.37
CA GLY A 62 -9.49 -10.79 -21.20
C GLY A 62 -10.02 -9.56 -21.91
N VAL A 63 -11.16 -9.69 -22.59
CA VAL A 63 -11.95 -8.53 -23.02
C VAL A 63 -12.81 -8.11 -21.83
N TYR A 64 -12.78 -6.83 -21.47
CA TYR A 64 -13.53 -6.29 -20.33
C TYR A 64 -14.70 -5.43 -20.78
N ARG A 65 -15.83 -5.54 -20.07
CA ARG A 65 -16.94 -4.61 -20.24
C ARG A 65 -16.57 -3.28 -19.59
N LEU A 66 -16.69 -2.19 -20.34
CA LEU A 66 -16.46 -0.83 -19.86
C LEU A 66 -17.52 -0.44 -18.81
N SER A 67 -17.09 0.07 -17.64
CA SER A 67 -17.98 0.52 -16.56
C SER A 67 -18.86 1.69 -16.94
N GLY A 68 -18.34 2.58 -17.78
CA GLY A 68 -19.00 3.80 -18.19
C GLY A 68 -18.01 4.79 -18.79
N LEU A 69 -18.57 5.85 -19.35
CA LEU A 69 -17.86 6.99 -19.91
C LEU A 69 -18.20 8.20 -19.03
N TYR A 70 -17.26 8.64 -18.19
CA TYR A 70 -17.52 9.76 -17.27
C TYR A 70 -17.10 11.07 -17.91
N PHE A 71 -18.03 12.03 -18.02
CA PHE A 71 -17.73 13.39 -18.51
C PHE A 71 -17.36 14.30 -17.34
N LEU A 72 -16.16 14.86 -17.37
CA LEU A 72 -15.68 15.83 -16.39
C LEU A 72 -15.74 17.25 -16.98
N SER A 73 -16.66 18.04 -16.46
CA SER A 73 -16.79 19.46 -16.82
C SER A 73 -15.49 20.22 -16.49
N GLY A 74 -14.91 20.90 -17.50
CA GLY A 74 -13.71 21.74 -17.35
C GLY A 74 -12.38 21.09 -17.79
N ALA A 75 -12.36 19.79 -18.10
CA ALA A 75 -11.22 19.16 -18.77
C ALA A 75 -11.17 19.53 -20.28
N PRO A 76 -9.99 19.64 -20.91
CA PRO A 76 -9.91 19.95 -22.34
C PRO A 76 -10.61 18.86 -23.16
N SER A 77 -11.51 19.21 -24.09
CA SER A 77 -12.06 18.23 -25.04
C SER A 77 -10.96 17.75 -26.00
N PRO A 78 -10.88 16.44 -26.35
CA PRO A 78 -11.78 15.34 -26.00
C PRO A 78 -11.42 14.60 -24.69
N LEU A 79 -10.42 15.06 -23.94
CA LEU A 79 -9.89 14.44 -22.71
C LEU A 79 -10.86 14.42 -21.53
N GLY A 80 -12.01 15.10 -21.63
CA GLY A 80 -13.03 15.12 -20.58
C GLY A 80 -13.80 13.81 -20.41
N LEU A 81 -13.59 12.80 -21.27
CA LEU A 81 -14.22 11.49 -21.16
C LEU A 81 -13.18 10.46 -20.66
N VAL A 82 -13.53 9.64 -19.67
CA VAL A 82 -12.65 8.61 -19.11
C VAL A 82 -13.29 7.23 -19.24
N ASN A 83 -12.51 6.26 -19.71
CA ASN A 83 -12.82 4.84 -19.66
C ASN A 83 -12.46 4.27 -18.29
N VAL A 84 -13.45 3.68 -17.61
CA VAL A 84 -13.27 3.12 -16.27
C VAL A 84 -13.50 1.60 -16.29
N PHE A 85 -12.57 0.86 -15.70
CA PHE A 85 -12.64 -0.58 -15.51
C PHE A 85 -12.40 -0.90 -14.04
N LEU A 86 -13.36 -1.54 -13.40
CA LEU A 86 -13.36 -1.84 -11.96
C LEU A 86 -13.30 -3.34 -11.73
N GLY A 87 -12.53 -3.79 -10.74
CA GLY A 87 -12.53 -5.20 -10.33
C GLY A 87 -11.86 -6.14 -11.32
N ILE A 88 -10.76 -5.73 -11.94
CA ILE A 88 -9.94 -6.62 -12.80
C ILE A 88 -9.06 -7.50 -11.91
N PRO A 89 -9.14 -8.84 -11.97
CA PRO A 89 -8.27 -9.70 -11.18
C PRO A 89 -6.84 -9.66 -11.74
N PHE A 90 -5.87 -9.48 -10.87
CA PHE A 90 -4.45 -9.61 -11.23
C PHE A 90 -3.81 -10.88 -10.68
N ALA A 91 -4.52 -11.61 -9.80
CA ALA A 91 -4.09 -12.87 -9.21
C ALA A 91 -5.31 -13.76 -8.92
N LYS A 92 -5.05 -15.05 -8.70
CA LYS A 92 -6.04 -16.01 -8.20
C LYS A 92 -6.47 -15.63 -6.78
N ALA A 93 -7.74 -15.85 -6.46
CA ALA A 93 -8.28 -15.62 -5.12
C ALA A 93 -7.45 -16.40 -4.08
N PRO A 94 -6.89 -15.75 -3.05
CA PRO A 94 -5.98 -16.37 -2.07
C PRO A 94 -6.75 -17.16 -1.00
N LEU A 95 -7.61 -18.09 -1.43
CA LEU A 95 -8.51 -18.88 -0.60
C LEU A 95 -7.91 -20.24 -0.23
N GLY A 96 -8.33 -20.78 0.92
CA GLY A 96 -7.95 -22.13 1.35
C GLY A 96 -6.44 -22.30 1.46
N SER A 97 -5.87 -23.22 0.67
CA SER A 97 -4.43 -23.47 0.65
C SER A 97 -3.59 -22.32 0.07
N LEU A 98 -4.22 -21.33 -0.58
CA LEU A 98 -3.55 -20.12 -1.07
C LEU A 98 -3.50 -18.99 -0.02
N ARG A 99 -4.09 -19.21 1.16
CA ARG A 99 -3.92 -18.31 2.29
C ARG A 99 -2.48 -18.41 2.79
N PHE A 100 -1.84 -17.26 3.06
CA PHE A 100 -0.43 -17.17 3.43
C PHE A 100 0.55 -17.80 2.41
N SER A 101 0.20 -17.74 1.13
CA SER A 101 1.11 -18.09 0.03
C SER A 101 1.34 -16.90 -0.91
N SER A 102 2.35 -17.02 -1.77
CA SER A 102 2.53 -16.11 -2.90
C SER A 102 1.28 -16.09 -3.79
N PRO A 103 0.92 -14.93 -4.39
CA PRO A 103 -0.18 -14.87 -5.35
C PRO A 103 0.15 -15.69 -6.61
N GLU A 104 -0.83 -16.45 -7.07
CA GLU A 104 -0.76 -17.18 -8.34
C GLU A 104 -1.43 -16.37 -9.46
N PRO A 105 -1.06 -16.57 -10.74
CA PRO A 105 -1.75 -15.95 -11.86
C PRO A 105 -3.27 -16.19 -11.83
N PRO A 106 -4.09 -15.23 -12.27
CA PRO A 106 -5.54 -15.41 -12.31
C PRO A 106 -5.91 -16.48 -13.34
N GLU A 107 -6.99 -17.22 -13.06
CA GLU A 107 -7.51 -18.21 -14.01
C GLU A 107 -7.98 -17.54 -15.31
N PRO A 108 -7.75 -18.15 -16.49
CA PRO A 108 -8.31 -17.67 -17.73
C PRO A 108 -9.84 -17.63 -17.70
N TRP A 109 -10.43 -16.69 -18.43
CA TRP A 109 -11.86 -16.70 -18.74
C TRP A 109 -12.08 -16.59 -20.25
N THR A 110 -13.20 -17.14 -20.71
CA THR A 110 -13.67 -17.00 -22.09
C THR A 110 -14.77 -15.94 -22.16
N GLY A 111 -14.77 -15.12 -23.22
CA GLY A 111 -15.78 -14.08 -23.43
C GLY A 111 -15.49 -12.78 -22.68
N LEU A 112 -16.54 -11.98 -22.47
CA LEU A 112 -16.47 -10.67 -21.85
C LEU A 112 -16.57 -10.79 -20.33
N ARG A 113 -15.59 -10.25 -19.59
CA ARG A 113 -15.68 -10.13 -18.13
C ARG A 113 -16.30 -8.80 -17.76
N ASP A 114 -17.25 -8.82 -16.85
CA ASP A 114 -17.84 -7.59 -16.33
C ASP A 114 -16.83 -6.88 -15.40
N ALA A 115 -16.52 -5.62 -15.73
CA ALA A 115 -15.63 -4.75 -14.97
C ALA A 115 -16.33 -3.42 -14.64
N THR A 116 -17.64 -3.46 -14.39
CA THR A 116 -18.45 -2.25 -14.10
C THR A 116 -18.71 -2.00 -12.61
N SER A 117 -18.16 -2.80 -11.71
CA SER A 117 -18.42 -2.71 -10.27
C SER A 117 -17.14 -2.87 -9.46
N HIS A 118 -17.05 -2.16 -8.34
CA HIS A 118 -15.93 -2.34 -7.42
C HIS A 118 -15.86 -3.77 -6.89
N PRO A 119 -14.65 -4.35 -6.78
CA PRO A 119 -14.46 -5.65 -6.16
C PRO A 119 -14.68 -5.55 -4.65
N PRO A 120 -14.89 -6.69 -3.96
CA PRO A 120 -14.79 -6.73 -2.50
C PRO A 120 -13.43 -6.19 -2.03
N LEU A 121 -13.44 -5.45 -0.93
CA LEU A 121 -12.23 -5.07 -0.23
C LEU A 121 -11.62 -6.28 0.47
N CYS A 122 -10.31 -6.27 0.72
CA CYS A 122 -9.70 -7.30 1.56
C CYS A 122 -10.29 -7.30 2.98
N PRO A 123 -10.29 -8.43 3.70
CA PRO A 123 -10.87 -8.50 5.04
C PRO A 123 -10.19 -7.51 5.98
N GLN A 124 -11.00 -6.68 6.64
CA GLN A 124 -10.57 -5.57 7.49
C GLN A 124 -11.75 -5.11 8.37
N ASP A 125 -11.46 -4.26 9.36
CA ASP A 125 -12.50 -3.64 10.19
C ASP A 125 -13.22 -2.52 9.43
N LEU A 126 -14.50 -2.74 9.12
CA LEU A 126 -15.36 -1.76 8.45
C LEU A 126 -15.59 -0.48 9.29
N SER A 127 -15.39 -0.53 10.62
CA SER A 127 -15.51 0.65 11.49
C SER A 127 -14.40 1.67 11.22
N LEU A 128 -13.19 1.19 10.92
CA LEU A 128 -12.04 2.03 10.52
C LEU A 128 -12.31 2.69 9.17
N LEU A 129 -12.89 1.97 8.21
CA LEU A 129 -13.30 2.53 6.92
C LEU A 129 -14.33 3.65 7.09
N LYS A 130 -15.36 3.45 7.91
CA LYS A 130 -16.38 4.48 8.19
C LYS A 130 -15.78 5.72 8.86
N THR A 131 -14.82 5.53 9.76
CA THR A 131 -14.10 6.65 10.38
C THR A 131 -13.29 7.40 9.34
N ALA A 132 -12.57 6.69 8.47
CA ALA A 132 -11.78 7.28 7.40
C ALA A 132 -12.66 8.01 6.37
N GLU A 133 -13.81 7.45 5.97
CA GLU A 133 -14.80 8.11 5.11
C GLU A 133 -15.21 9.47 5.70
N LYS A 134 -15.47 9.52 7.00
CA LYS A 134 -15.83 10.76 7.70
C LYS A 134 -14.65 11.75 7.74
N SER A 135 -13.46 11.28 8.12
CA SER A 135 -12.27 12.13 8.30
C SER A 135 -11.75 12.73 6.99
N PHE A 136 -11.85 11.97 5.88
CA PHE A 136 -11.42 12.39 4.55
C PHE A 136 -12.58 12.87 3.66
N LYS A 137 -13.79 12.99 4.21
CA LYS A 137 -15.03 13.39 3.50
C LYS A 137 -15.26 12.57 2.22
N GLU A 138 -14.85 11.31 2.25
CA GLU A 138 -15.01 10.40 1.12
C GLU A 138 -16.47 9.91 1.03
N LYS A 139 -16.91 9.59 -0.18
CA LYS A 139 -18.25 9.05 -0.44
C LYS A 139 -18.13 7.79 -1.25
N HIS A 140 -18.45 6.65 -0.64
CA HIS A 140 -18.35 5.35 -1.28
C HIS A 140 -19.68 4.61 -1.24
N LEU A 141 -19.84 3.65 -2.16
CA LEU A 141 -20.88 2.65 -2.06
C LEU A 141 -20.60 1.72 -0.87
N ALA A 142 -21.64 1.04 -0.39
CA ALA A 142 -21.50 0.11 0.73
C ALA A 142 -20.41 -0.93 0.45
N PHE A 143 -19.36 -0.93 1.28
CA PHE A 143 -18.26 -1.85 1.14
C PHE A 143 -18.64 -3.28 1.52
N GLN A 144 -18.19 -4.23 0.70
CA GLN A 144 -18.16 -5.65 1.03
C GLN A 144 -16.71 -6.07 1.24
N THR A 145 -16.48 -7.05 2.11
CA THR A 145 -15.16 -7.64 2.32
C THR A 145 -15.14 -9.11 1.93
N SER A 146 -14.01 -9.56 1.39
CA SER A 146 -13.77 -10.97 1.02
C SER A 146 -12.27 -11.24 0.98
N GLU A 147 -11.85 -12.47 1.24
CA GLU A 147 -10.47 -12.90 0.95
C GLU A 147 -10.19 -12.94 -0.56
N ASP A 148 -11.23 -13.12 -1.38
CA ASP A 148 -11.16 -12.85 -2.81
C ASP A 148 -11.16 -11.34 -3.05
N CYS A 149 -9.97 -10.73 -2.94
CA CYS A 149 -9.79 -9.27 -3.02
C CYS A 149 -8.61 -8.83 -3.91
N LEU A 150 -7.96 -9.73 -4.64
CA LEU A 150 -6.77 -9.42 -5.46
C LEU A 150 -7.15 -8.84 -6.84
N TYR A 151 -7.67 -7.62 -6.78
CA TYR A 151 -8.21 -6.87 -7.90
C TYR A 151 -7.58 -5.48 -8.03
N LEU A 152 -7.66 -4.91 -9.23
CA LEU A 152 -7.28 -3.53 -9.53
C LEU A 152 -8.34 -2.82 -10.38
N ASN A 153 -8.32 -1.50 -10.33
CA ASN A 153 -9.13 -0.61 -11.17
C ASN A 153 -8.23 0.16 -12.14
N VAL A 154 -8.71 0.42 -13.36
CA VAL A 154 -8.00 1.19 -14.38
C VAL A 154 -8.86 2.35 -14.87
N TYR A 155 -8.28 3.54 -14.91
CA TYR A 155 -8.85 4.78 -15.41
C TYR A 155 -7.96 5.27 -16.56
N SER A 156 -8.54 5.40 -17.75
CA SER A 156 -7.80 5.78 -18.95
C SER A 156 -8.56 6.84 -19.75
N PRO A 157 -7.89 7.83 -20.37
CA PRO A 157 -8.57 8.81 -21.21
C PRO A 157 -9.35 8.11 -22.35
N ALA A 158 -10.56 8.59 -22.63
CA ALA A 158 -11.38 8.02 -23.68
C ALA A 158 -10.75 8.26 -25.07
N GLY A 159 -10.87 7.26 -25.95
CA GLY A 159 -10.25 7.29 -27.26
C GLY A 159 -8.77 6.91 -27.28
N SER A 160 -8.14 6.67 -26.12
CA SER A 160 -6.80 6.11 -26.06
C SER A 160 -6.73 4.69 -26.65
N SER A 161 -5.62 4.43 -27.31
CA SER A 161 -5.28 3.22 -28.03
C SER A 161 -3.86 2.77 -27.66
N LYS A 162 -3.49 1.54 -28.04
CA LYS A 162 -2.13 1.01 -27.82
C LYS A 162 -1.00 1.89 -28.34
N LYS A 163 -1.27 2.78 -29.31
CA LYS A 163 -0.27 3.64 -29.95
C LYS A 163 0.08 4.88 -29.13
N ASP A 164 -0.80 5.30 -28.22
CA ASP A 164 -0.64 6.57 -27.51
C ASP A 164 0.45 6.51 -26.45
N LYS A 165 0.72 5.33 -25.87
CA LYS A 165 1.82 5.08 -24.92
C LYS A 165 1.87 6.16 -23.82
N LEU A 166 0.74 6.34 -23.14
CA LEU A 166 0.57 7.32 -22.07
C LEU A 166 1.34 6.93 -20.80
N PRO A 167 1.86 7.90 -20.01
CA PRO A 167 2.41 7.60 -18.69
C PRO A 167 1.39 6.88 -17.82
N VAL A 168 1.86 5.88 -17.07
CA VAL A 168 1.05 5.07 -16.17
C VAL A 168 1.38 5.45 -14.72
N MET A 169 0.37 5.73 -13.91
CA MET A 169 0.50 6.00 -12.49
C MET A 169 -0.22 4.91 -11.69
N VAL A 170 0.51 4.12 -10.91
CA VAL A 170 -0.02 3.01 -10.12
C VAL A 170 -0.09 3.40 -8.65
N TRP A 171 -1.31 3.55 -8.14
CA TRP A 171 -1.60 3.92 -6.76
C TRP A 171 -1.60 2.72 -5.83
N ILE A 172 -0.81 2.81 -4.77
CA ILE A 172 -0.84 1.90 -3.63
C ILE A 172 -1.48 2.63 -2.45
N HIS A 173 -2.65 2.16 -2.00
CA HIS A 173 -3.38 2.85 -0.95
C HIS A 173 -2.71 2.73 0.43
N GLY A 174 -2.96 3.71 1.28
CA GLY A 174 -2.61 3.71 2.70
C GLY A 174 -3.57 2.91 3.58
N GLY A 175 -3.53 3.16 4.89
CA GLY A 175 -4.41 2.51 5.89
C GLY A 175 -3.68 1.57 6.86
N ASN A 176 -2.46 1.96 7.26
CA ASN A 176 -1.62 1.23 8.22
C ASN A 176 -1.47 -0.28 7.92
N PHE A 177 -1.58 -0.66 6.64
CA PHE A 177 -1.56 -2.04 6.16
C PHE A 177 -2.67 -2.96 6.68
N ILE A 178 -3.65 -2.44 7.43
CA ILE A 178 -4.74 -3.21 8.05
C ILE A 178 -6.12 -2.85 7.50
N PHE A 179 -6.26 -1.68 6.86
CA PHE A 179 -7.48 -1.23 6.20
C PHE A 179 -7.15 -0.44 4.91
N GLY A 180 -8.17 -0.14 4.11
CA GLY A 180 -8.04 0.54 2.82
C GLY A 180 -8.57 -0.31 1.65
N GLY A 181 -8.43 0.22 0.44
CA GLY A 181 -8.85 -0.49 -0.76
C GLY A 181 -8.95 0.40 -1.99
N ALA A 182 -8.98 -0.23 -3.17
CA ALA A 182 -8.98 0.47 -4.44
C ALA A 182 -10.29 1.23 -4.69
N GLY A 183 -11.42 0.75 -4.14
CA GLY A 183 -12.72 1.41 -4.26
C GLY A 183 -12.82 2.75 -3.51
N ARG A 184 -11.79 3.16 -2.75
CA ARG A 184 -11.77 4.44 -2.04
C ARG A 184 -11.29 5.63 -2.86
N TYR A 185 -10.74 5.37 -4.04
CA TYR A 185 -10.06 6.36 -4.85
C TYR A 185 -10.65 6.36 -6.26
N ASP A 186 -10.82 7.55 -6.83
CA ASP A 186 -11.29 7.73 -8.21
C ASP A 186 -10.19 8.40 -9.03
N GLY A 187 -9.60 7.65 -9.97
CA GLY A 187 -8.55 8.14 -10.86
C GLY A 187 -9.04 9.00 -12.01
N SER A 188 -10.35 9.21 -12.17
CA SER A 188 -10.93 9.84 -13.36
C SER A 188 -10.44 11.26 -13.57
N ALA A 189 -10.41 12.09 -12.52
CA ALA A 189 -10.00 13.47 -12.65
C ALA A 189 -8.53 13.57 -13.04
N LEU A 190 -7.62 12.89 -12.33
CA LEU A 190 -6.20 12.85 -12.68
C LEU A 190 -5.98 12.34 -14.11
N SER A 191 -6.67 11.27 -14.51
CA SER A 191 -6.58 10.71 -15.86
C SER A 191 -7.02 11.71 -16.95
N ALA A 192 -8.19 12.32 -16.80
CA ALA A 192 -8.73 13.28 -17.76
C ALA A 192 -7.90 14.57 -17.86
N TYR A 193 -7.55 15.13 -16.71
CA TYR A 193 -6.91 16.43 -16.64
C TYR A 193 -5.45 16.42 -17.09
N GLU A 194 -4.78 15.30 -16.89
CA GLU A 194 -3.35 15.16 -17.17
C GLU A 194 -3.04 14.13 -18.27
N ASN A 195 -4.04 13.54 -18.90
CA ASN A 195 -3.85 12.57 -19.99
C ASN A 195 -2.89 11.43 -19.61
N VAL A 196 -3.17 10.79 -18.47
CA VAL A 196 -2.40 9.67 -17.92
C VAL A 196 -3.32 8.48 -17.66
N VAL A 197 -2.75 7.27 -17.66
CA VAL A 197 -3.48 6.08 -17.19
C VAL A 197 -3.25 5.91 -15.70
N VAL A 198 -4.32 5.85 -14.92
CA VAL A 198 -4.26 5.62 -13.47
C VAL A 198 -4.69 4.20 -13.16
N VAL A 199 -3.88 3.47 -12.40
CA VAL A 199 -4.18 2.11 -11.93
C VAL A 199 -4.22 2.12 -10.42
N ILE A 200 -5.27 1.57 -9.82
CA ILE A 200 -5.46 1.57 -8.36
C ILE A 200 -5.55 0.11 -7.92
N ILE A 201 -4.57 -0.36 -7.14
CA ILE A 201 -4.44 -1.79 -6.79
C ILE A 201 -4.93 -2.07 -5.37
N GLN A 202 -5.44 -3.28 -5.13
CA GLN A 202 -5.58 -3.86 -3.79
C GLN A 202 -4.44 -4.82 -3.48
N TYR A 203 -4.25 -5.11 -2.19
CA TYR A 203 -3.32 -6.10 -1.69
C TYR A 203 -3.85 -6.66 -0.36
N ARG A 204 -3.47 -7.88 0.03
CA ARG A 204 -3.90 -8.47 1.31
C ARG A 204 -3.48 -7.58 2.49
N LEU A 205 -4.31 -7.54 3.54
CA LEU A 205 -4.13 -6.66 4.69
C LEU A 205 -3.94 -7.44 5.99
N GLY A 206 -3.38 -6.79 7.01
CA GLY A 206 -3.21 -7.31 8.36
C GLY A 206 -2.56 -8.69 8.39
N LEU A 207 -3.14 -9.59 9.18
CA LEU A 207 -2.60 -10.94 9.32
C LEU A 207 -2.51 -11.68 7.97
N LEU A 208 -3.53 -11.55 7.12
CA LEU A 208 -3.58 -12.20 5.80
C LEU A 208 -2.47 -11.73 4.86
N GLY A 209 -2.06 -10.46 4.97
CA GLY A 209 -1.03 -9.87 4.13
C GLY A 209 0.39 -10.09 4.64
N TYR A 210 0.59 -10.29 5.94
CA TYR A 210 1.93 -10.14 6.54
C TYR A 210 2.31 -11.23 7.53
N PHE A 211 1.39 -12.12 7.93
CA PHE A 211 1.72 -13.22 8.85
C PHE A 211 2.93 -14.03 8.37
N ASN A 212 3.86 -14.28 9.27
CA ASN A 212 5.01 -15.11 8.98
C ASN A 212 5.39 -15.98 10.19
N THR A 213 6.15 -17.03 9.89
CA THR A 213 6.67 -18.00 10.87
C THR A 213 8.19 -17.89 11.03
N GLY A 214 8.83 -16.96 10.31
CA GLY A 214 10.29 -16.79 10.31
C GLY A 214 11.05 -17.88 9.54
N ASP A 215 10.35 -18.82 8.89
CA ASP A 215 10.92 -19.92 8.11
C ASP A 215 10.17 -20.12 6.78
N GLU A 216 10.49 -21.20 6.04
CA GLU A 216 9.92 -21.49 4.73
C GLU A 216 8.42 -21.82 4.72
N HIS A 217 7.80 -22.15 5.86
CA HIS A 217 6.39 -22.54 5.91
C HIS A 217 5.45 -21.36 5.71
N ALA A 218 5.84 -20.18 6.19
CA ALA A 218 5.18 -18.92 5.89
C ALA A 218 6.20 -17.79 6.01
N ARG A 219 6.91 -17.48 4.91
CA ARG A 219 7.98 -16.49 4.89
C ARG A 219 7.51 -15.05 5.19
N GLY A 220 6.26 -14.73 4.87
CA GLY A 220 5.68 -13.39 5.07
C GLY A 220 5.66 -12.54 3.81
N ASN A 221 5.41 -11.24 3.98
CA ASN A 221 5.36 -10.25 2.89
C ASN A 221 4.36 -10.57 1.77
N TRP A 222 3.29 -11.33 2.05
CA TRP A 222 2.29 -11.74 1.05
C TRP A 222 1.66 -10.57 0.31
N ALA A 223 1.36 -9.49 1.03
CA ALA A 223 0.85 -8.24 0.49
C ALA A 223 1.82 -7.56 -0.49
N TYR A 224 3.12 -7.56 -0.19
CA TYR A 224 4.12 -7.05 -1.12
C TYR A 224 4.22 -7.92 -2.37
N LEU A 225 4.07 -9.24 -2.22
CA LEU A 225 4.03 -10.14 -3.37
C LEU A 225 2.76 -9.92 -4.21
N ASP A 226 1.62 -9.59 -3.58
CA ASP A 226 0.40 -9.17 -4.30
C ASP A 226 0.66 -7.90 -5.11
N GLN A 227 1.33 -6.91 -4.53
CA GLN A 227 1.72 -5.68 -5.22
C GLN A 227 2.67 -6.00 -6.39
N VAL A 228 3.66 -6.87 -6.22
CA VAL A 228 4.51 -7.35 -7.33
C VAL A 228 3.69 -8.01 -8.43
N ALA A 229 2.70 -8.85 -8.08
CA ALA A 229 1.82 -9.48 -9.07
C ALA A 229 0.98 -8.46 -9.83
N ALA A 230 0.43 -7.45 -9.15
CA ALA A 230 -0.30 -6.35 -9.78
C ALA A 230 0.62 -5.54 -10.72
N LEU A 231 1.87 -5.28 -10.34
CA LEU A 231 2.83 -4.59 -11.20
C LEU A 231 3.24 -5.42 -12.43
N ARG A 232 3.36 -6.74 -12.29
CA ARG A 232 3.54 -7.65 -13.43
C ARG A 232 2.33 -7.64 -14.35
N TRP A 233 1.12 -7.58 -13.79
CA TRP A 233 -0.09 -7.41 -14.57
C TRP A 233 -0.07 -6.10 -15.35
N VAL A 234 0.33 -4.97 -14.73
CA VAL A 234 0.47 -3.68 -15.41
C VAL A 234 1.45 -3.79 -16.57
N GLN A 235 2.65 -4.36 -16.35
CA GLN A 235 3.65 -4.56 -17.41
C GLN A 235 3.11 -5.40 -18.59
N GLY A 236 2.34 -6.45 -18.30
CA GLY A 236 1.80 -7.34 -19.33
C GLY A 236 0.57 -6.79 -20.07
N ASN A 237 -0.18 -5.87 -19.48
CA ASN A 237 -1.54 -5.53 -19.96
C ASN A 237 -1.78 -4.05 -20.24
N ILE A 238 -1.05 -3.12 -19.63
CA ILE A 238 -1.47 -1.70 -19.58
C ILE A 238 -1.53 -1.02 -20.95
N GLU A 239 -0.80 -1.53 -21.93
CA GLU A 239 -0.88 -1.03 -23.31
C GLU A 239 -2.28 -1.15 -23.92
N HIS A 240 -3.07 -2.14 -23.51
CA HIS A 240 -4.47 -2.32 -23.97
C HIS A 240 -5.39 -1.21 -23.46
N PHE A 241 -4.95 -0.49 -22.43
CA PHE A 241 -5.62 0.66 -21.86
C PHE A 241 -4.96 1.98 -22.30
N GLY A 242 -4.06 1.93 -23.30
CA GLY A 242 -3.34 3.09 -23.84
C GLY A 242 -2.08 3.50 -23.07
N GLY A 243 -1.74 2.79 -21.99
CA GLY A 243 -0.56 3.07 -21.18
C GLY A 243 0.75 2.58 -21.76
N ASP A 244 1.85 3.19 -21.36
CA ASP A 244 3.20 2.75 -21.67
C ASP A 244 3.79 1.90 -20.53
N PRO A 245 4.02 0.59 -20.73
CA PRO A 245 4.71 -0.23 -19.73
C PRO A 245 6.14 0.25 -19.45
N ALA A 246 6.77 1.01 -20.35
CA ALA A 246 8.10 1.61 -20.15
C ALA A 246 8.09 2.95 -19.39
N SER A 247 6.91 3.47 -19.02
CA SER A 247 6.77 4.72 -18.24
C SER A 247 5.74 4.58 -17.12
N VAL A 248 6.04 3.66 -16.19
CA VAL A 248 5.24 3.38 -15.00
C VAL A 248 5.79 4.12 -13.78
N THR A 249 4.94 4.84 -13.06
CA THR A 249 5.22 5.55 -11.81
C THR A 249 4.46 4.90 -10.66
N LEU A 250 5.14 4.49 -9.61
CA LEU A 250 4.47 4.09 -8.36
C LEU A 250 4.23 5.32 -7.50
N PHE A 251 3.05 5.43 -6.92
CA PHE A 251 2.74 6.47 -5.94
C PHE A 251 1.79 5.96 -4.88
N GLY A 252 1.87 6.52 -3.67
CA GLY A 252 1.09 6.06 -2.54
C GLY A 252 1.26 6.95 -1.32
N VAL A 253 0.28 6.90 -0.42
CA VAL A 253 0.25 7.65 0.84
C VAL A 253 0.44 6.73 2.04
N SER A 254 1.10 7.20 3.11
CA SER A 254 1.15 6.49 4.40
C SER A 254 1.71 5.06 4.25
N ALA A 255 0.99 4.03 4.67
CA ALA A 255 1.35 2.62 4.43
C ALA A 255 1.62 2.30 2.93
N GLY A 256 0.87 2.91 2.02
CA GLY A 256 1.11 2.79 0.58
C GLY A 256 2.42 3.45 0.15
N SER A 257 2.76 4.58 0.76
CA SER A 257 4.06 5.25 0.58
C SER A 257 5.23 4.43 1.10
N CYS A 258 5.07 3.80 2.27
CA CYS A 258 6.01 2.81 2.80
C CYS A 258 6.17 1.63 1.83
N ALA A 259 5.09 1.19 1.18
CA ALA A 259 5.16 0.13 0.19
C ALA A 259 5.89 0.56 -1.09
N VAL A 260 5.60 1.75 -1.63
CA VAL A 260 6.36 2.35 -2.74
C VAL A 260 7.85 2.38 -2.43
N PHE A 261 8.22 2.90 -1.26
CA PHE A 261 9.61 2.93 -0.82
C PHE A 261 10.24 1.54 -0.76
N THR A 262 9.52 0.54 -0.26
CA THR A 262 10.05 -0.82 -0.15
C THR A 262 10.20 -1.49 -1.52
N HIS A 263 9.30 -1.20 -2.47
CA HIS A 263 9.45 -1.63 -3.87
C HIS A 263 10.69 -1.04 -4.55
N VAL A 264 11.08 0.20 -4.22
CA VAL A 264 12.34 0.79 -4.69
C VAL A 264 13.57 -0.02 -4.26
N LEU A 265 13.51 -0.65 -3.08
CA LEU A 265 14.61 -1.45 -2.54
C LEU A 265 14.56 -2.92 -2.99
N SER A 266 13.38 -3.43 -3.35
CA SER A 266 13.18 -4.85 -3.62
C SER A 266 13.73 -5.30 -4.98
N PRO A 267 14.55 -6.37 -5.04
CA PRO A 267 14.98 -6.95 -6.32
C PRO A 267 13.83 -7.52 -7.15
N LEU A 268 12.72 -7.96 -6.53
CA LEU A 268 11.56 -8.51 -7.25
C LEU A 268 10.80 -7.46 -8.06
N SER A 269 10.99 -6.20 -7.73
CA SER A 269 10.29 -5.08 -8.38
C SER A 269 11.14 -4.41 -9.47
N LYS A 270 12.38 -4.88 -9.65
CA LYS A 270 13.34 -4.35 -10.62
C LYS A 270 12.76 -4.38 -12.03
N GLY A 271 12.61 -3.20 -12.62
CA GLY A 271 12.12 -3.04 -13.99
C GLY A 271 10.61 -3.07 -14.15
N LEU A 272 9.84 -3.18 -13.05
CA LEU A 272 8.38 -3.10 -13.11
C LEU A 272 7.86 -1.65 -13.08
N PHE A 273 8.71 -0.71 -12.66
CA PHE A 273 8.41 0.73 -12.64
C PHE A 273 9.67 1.56 -12.88
N HIS A 274 9.46 2.85 -13.11
CA HIS A 274 10.44 3.77 -13.69
C HIS A 274 10.57 5.08 -12.92
N LYS A 275 9.61 5.41 -12.05
CA LYS A 275 9.60 6.55 -11.11
C LYS A 275 8.83 6.15 -9.85
N ALA A 276 9.10 6.83 -8.74
CA ALA A 276 8.41 6.61 -7.47
C ALA A 276 8.01 7.93 -6.82
N ILE A 277 6.87 7.95 -6.13
CA ILE A 277 6.40 9.05 -5.30
C ILE A 277 5.95 8.48 -3.95
N SER A 278 6.55 8.97 -2.86
CA SER A 278 6.22 8.57 -1.49
C SER A 278 5.62 9.76 -0.73
N GLU A 279 4.31 9.71 -0.47
CA GLU A 279 3.56 10.74 0.24
C GLU A 279 3.40 10.33 1.71
N SER A 280 4.08 11.01 2.63
CA SER A 280 3.93 10.83 4.08
C SER A 280 4.12 9.39 4.59
N GLY A 281 5.17 8.68 4.15
CA GLY A 281 5.47 7.34 4.68
C GLY A 281 6.77 6.73 4.18
N ILE A 282 7.68 6.38 5.09
CA ILE A 282 8.92 5.68 4.81
C ILE A 282 9.16 4.64 5.90
N ILE A 283 9.51 3.42 5.52
CA ILE A 283 9.78 2.32 6.45
C ILE A 283 11.26 1.89 6.37
N ILE A 284 12.03 2.19 7.40
CA ILE A 284 13.44 1.76 7.57
C ILE A 284 13.60 1.16 8.97
N PRO A 285 13.08 -0.06 9.20
CA PRO A 285 13.11 -0.69 10.51
C PRO A 285 14.54 -1.16 10.84
N PRO A 286 14.94 -1.18 12.13
CA PRO A 286 16.21 -1.76 12.54
C PRO A 286 16.30 -3.25 12.18
N SER A 287 17.48 -3.74 11.75
CA SER A 287 17.68 -5.12 11.29
C SER A 287 17.14 -6.19 12.25
N LYS A 288 17.31 -5.98 13.57
CA LYS A 288 16.85 -6.92 14.61
C LYS A 288 15.33 -7.09 14.70
N ASN A 289 14.55 -6.16 14.14
CA ASN A 289 13.09 -6.20 14.21
C ASN A 289 12.48 -6.96 13.02
N LEU A 290 13.26 -7.30 11.99
CA LEU A 290 12.74 -7.85 10.73
C LEU A 290 12.47 -9.38 10.74
N GLN A 291 12.47 -10.03 11.90
CA GLN A 291 12.33 -11.49 11.98
C GLN A 291 10.87 -11.97 11.94
N LEU A 292 9.98 -11.30 12.69
CA LEU A 292 8.55 -11.65 12.79
C LEU A 292 7.71 -10.40 12.60
N SER A 293 6.60 -10.54 11.87
CA SER A 293 5.68 -9.46 11.55
C SER A 293 4.74 -9.13 12.69
N THR A 294 4.47 -10.08 13.59
CA THR A 294 3.55 -9.86 14.71
C THR A 294 3.77 -10.89 15.81
N ASP A 295 3.57 -10.47 17.06
CA ASP A 295 3.53 -11.37 18.21
C ASP A 295 2.09 -11.85 18.44
N LEU A 296 1.82 -13.10 18.07
CA LEU A 296 0.51 -13.73 18.24
C LEU A 296 0.34 -14.45 19.57
N GLU A 297 1.35 -14.48 20.45
CA GLU A 297 1.24 -15.16 21.75
C GLU A 297 0.04 -14.66 22.57
N PRO A 298 -0.22 -13.35 22.72
CA PRO A 298 -1.35 -12.86 23.50
C PRO A 298 -2.70 -13.37 22.98
N PHE A 299 -2.86 -13.42 21.65
CA PHE A 299 -4.09 -13.91 21.02
C PHE A 299 -4.32 -15.40 21.29
N PHE A 300 -3.30 -16.23 21.07
CA PHE A 300 -3.43 -17.68 21.26
C PHE A 300 -3.53 -18.07 22.73
N ALA A 301 -2.88 -17.32 23.63
CA ALA A 301 -2.99 -17.50 25.08
C ALA A 301 -4.43 -17.31 25.56
N LEU A 302 -5.14 -16.30 25.05
CA LEU A 302 -6.53 -16.04 25.40
C LEU A 302 -7.51 -17.10 24.86
N ARG A 303 -7.17 -17.77 23.75
CA ARG A 303 -8.11 -18.63 23.01
C ARG A 303 -7.93 -20.12 23.25
N THR A 304 -6.71 -20.58 23.46
CA THR A 304 -6.41 -22.02 23.35
C THR A 304 -6.06 -22.67 24.68
N PHE A 305 -5.73 -21.89 25.74
CA PHE A 305 -5.20 -22.36 27.04
C PHE A 305 -4.09 -23.43 26.93
N ASN A 306 -3.56 -23.66 25.73
CA ASN A 306 -2.67 -24.75 25.39
C ASN A 306 -1.32 -24.14 25.04
N VAL A 307 -0.38 -24.25 25.98
CA VAL A 307 0.96 -23.66 25.92
C VAL A 307 1.72 -24.09 24.66
N ASP A 308 1.49 -25.33 24.18
CA ASP A 308 2.13 -25.81 22.95
C ASP A 308 1.65 -25.05 21.71
N ILE A 309 0.39 -24.64 21.66
CA ILE A 309 -0.15 -23.84 20.54
C ILE A 309 0.34 -22.40 20.67
N VAL A 310 0.45 -21.88 21.90
CA VAL A 310 0.92 -20.53 22.18
C VAL A 310 2.36 -20.32 21.72
N HIS A 311 3.25 -21.31 21.82
CA HIS A 311 4.65 -21.13 21.43
C HIS A 311 5.03 -21.77 20.08
N ASN A 312 4.17 -22.59 19.46
CA ASN A 312 4.49 -23.27 18.20
C ASN A 312 3.90 -22.56 16.96
N LEU A 313 4.76 -21.89 16.18
CA LEU A 313 4.37 -21.14 14.99
C LEU A 313 3.71 -22.00 13.88
N LYS A 314 4.09 -23.28 13.73
CA LYS A 314 3.45 -24.18 12.74
C LYS A 314 2.03 -24.53 13.15
N LYS A 315 1.81 -24.84 14.43
CA LYS A 315 0.45 -25.07 14.96
C LYS A 315 -0.42 -23.82 14.84
N LYS A 316 0.14 -22.62 15.09
CA LYS A 316 -0.55 -21.34 14.84
C LYS A 316 -0.95 -21.21 13.37
N LEU A 317 -0.04 -21.47 12.43
CA LEU A 317 -0.32 -21.44 11.00
C LEU A 317 -1.47 -22.39 10.62
N GLU A 318 -1.43 -23.64 11.07
CA GLU A 318 -2.49 -24.63 10.81
C GLU A 318 -3.87 -24.14 11.28
N ILE A 319 -3.95 -23.55 12.48
CA ILE A 319 -5.20 -22.97 13.00
C ILE A 319 -5.64 -21.77 12.15
N LEU A 320 -4.71 -20.87 11.81
CA LEU A 320 -5.02 -19.67 11.03
C LEU A 320 -5.50 -19.99 9.61
N LEU A 321 -5.04 -21.10 9.01
CA LEU A 321 -5.51 -21.55 7.69
C LEU A 321 -6.99 -21.96 7.68
N THR A 322 -7.52 -22.44 8.81
CA THR A 322 -8.93 -22.86 8.93
C THR A 322 -9.83 -21.86 9.65
N THR A 323 -9.25 -20.83 10.28
CA THR A 323 -10.00 -19.85 11.09
C THR A 323 -10.70 -18.82 10.22
N ASN A 324 -11.93 -18.43 10.59
CA ASN A 324 -12.56 -17.22 10.07
C ASN A 324 -11.97 -16.00 10.78
N LEU A 325 -11.08 -15.28 10.08
CA LEU A 325 -10.30 -14.19 10.66
C LEU A 325 -11.08 -12.86 10.75
N ILE A 326 -12.35 -12.81 10.33
CA ILE A 326 -13.18 -11.59 10.46
C ILE A 326 -13.25 -11.12 11.92
N PHE A 327 -13.35 -12.05 12.87
CA PHE A 327 -13.36 -11.75 14.31
C PHE A 327 -11.99 -11.36 14.86
N PHE A 328 -10.90 -11.70 14.17
CA PHE A 328 -9.53 -11.38 14.57
C PHE A 328 -9.26 -9.88 14.41
N PHE A 329 -9.88 -9.22 13.44
CA PHE A 329 -9.69 -7.79 13.18
C PHE A 329 -10.15 -6.88 14.33
N LEU A 330 -11.06 -7.36 15.19
CA LEU A 330 -11.48 -6.65 16.41
C LEU A 330 -10.39 -6.64 17.50
N PHE A 331 -9.47 -7.61 17.48
CA PHE A 331 -8.40 -7.75 18.49
C PHE A 331 -7.05 -7.19 18.03
N LEU A 332 -6.89 -6.90 16.72
CA LEU A 332 -5.64 -6.40 16.15
C LEU A 332 -5.20 -5.03 16.68
N GLN A 333 -6.11 -4.25 17.27
CA GLN A 333 -5.77 -2.94 17.83
C GLN A 333 -4.81 -3.04 19.04
N GLU A 334 -4.65 -4.20 19.67
CA GLU A 334 -3.76 -4.41 20.81
C GLU A 334 -2.44 -5.14 20.48
N ILE A 335 -2.26 -5.59 19.23
CA ILE A 335 -1.10 -6.40 18.84
C ILE A 335 -0.10 -5.56 18.05
N SER A 336 1.15 -5.52 18.53
CA SER A 336 2.24 -4.86 17.78
C SER A 336 2.46 -5.55 16.44
N PHE A 337 2.45 -4.76 15.37
CA PHE A 337 2.47 -5.23 13.99
C PHE A 337 3.59 -4.52 13.21
N LEU A 338 4.54 -5.30 12.71
CA LEU A 338 5.58 -4.87 11.78
C LEU A 338 5.21 -5.36 10.37
N PRO A 339 4.83 -4.45 9.45
CA PRO A 339 4.36 -4.80 8.12
C PRO A 339 5.50 -5.15 7.15
N LEU A 340 6.69 -5.52 7.63
CA LEU A 340 7.84 -5.85 6.80
C LEU A 340 8.76 -6.84 7.52
N VAL A 341 9.07 -7.95 6.86
CA VAL A 341 10.04 -8.95 7.36
C VAL A 341 11.13 -9.21 6.34
N LEU A 342 12.27 -9.70 6.82
CA LEU A 342 13.37 -10.17 5.99
C LEU A 342 13.09 -11.61 5.56
N ASP A 343 12.38 -11.76 4.43
CA ASP A 343 11.89 -13.04 3.92
C ASP A 343 12.90 -13.76 3.01
N GLY A 344 13.96 -13.07 2.59
CA GLY A 344 14.95 -13.59 1.63
C GLY A 344 14.44 -13.68 0.20
N VAL A 345 13.21 -13.20 -0.06
CA VAL A 345 12.53 -13.30 -1.36
C VAL A 345 12.17 -11.89 -1.85
N PHE A 346 11.28 -11.18 -1.16
CA PHE A 346 10.96 -9.79 -1.46
C PHE A 346 12.07 -8.83 -1.02
N LEU A 347 12.64 -9.04 0.17
CA LEU A 347 13.85 -8.35 0.63
C LEU A 347 14.93 -9.36 0.99
N HIS A 348 16.14 -9.17 0.44
CA HIS A 348 17.31 -9.99 0.73
C HIS A 348 18.15 -9.44 1.88
N LYS A 349 18.02 -8.15 2.21
CA LYS A 349 18.72 -7.46 3.30
C LYS A 349 17.80 -6.44 3.98
N PRO A 350 18.14 -6.01 5.22
CA PRO A 350 17.47 -4.89 5.86
C PRO A 350 17.51 -3.62 4.99
N PRO A 351 16.44 -2.81 4.94
CA PRO A 351 16.38 -1.61 4.11
C PRO A 351 17.57 -0.65 4.28
N GLU A 352 18.03 -0.44 5.51
CA GLU A 352 19.17 0.44 5.79
C GLU A 352 20.49 -0.07 5.19
N GLU A 353 20.69 -1.39 5.17
CA GLU A 353 21.87 -2.00 4.53
C GLU A 353 21.80 -1.91 3.01
N ILE A 354 20.62 -2.09 2.42
CA ILE A 354 20.40 -1.91 0.97
C ILE A 354 20.71 -0.46 0.56
N LEU A 355 20.20 0.51 1.33
CA LEU A 355 20.42 1.94 1.09
C LEU A 355 21.90 2.31 1.21
N ALA A 356 22.55 1.91 2.30
CA ALA A 356 23.96 2.21 2.55
C ALA A 356 24.89 1.55 1.52
N GLY A 357 24.57 0.32 1.09
CA GLY A 357 25.30 -0.42 0.06
C GLY A 357 24.96 0.00 -1.38
N LYS A 358 23.94 0.87 -1.57
CA LYS A 358 23.39 1.23 -2.89
C LYS A 358 22.99 0.00 -3.73
N GLU A 359 22.45 -1.03 -3.06
CA GLU A 359 22.10 -2.33 -3.66
C GLU A 359 20.69 -2.35 -4.27
N PHE A 360 20.29 -1.25 -4.91
CA PHE A 360 18.97 -1.09 -5.51
C PHE A 360 19.06 -0.36 -6.86
N LYS A 361 18.07 -0.53 -7.73
CA LYS A 361 18.01 0.21 -9.00
C LYS A 361 17.36 1.57 -8.74
N ALA A 362 18.19 2.60 -8.61
CA ALA A 362 17.69 3.95 -8.41
C ALA A 362 16.85 4.41 -9.62
N VAL A 363 15.67 4.93 -9.32
CA VAL A 363 14.76 5.61 -10.26
C VAL A 363 14.50 7.03 -9.76
N PRO A 364 14.09 8.00 -10.60
CA PRO A 364 13.63 9.30 -10.13
C PRO A 364 12.61 9.13 -8.98
N PHE A 365 12.81 9.88 -7.89
CA PHE A 365 12.02 9.72 -6.67
C PHE A 365 11.58 11.07 -6.10
N MET A 366 10.28 11.24 -5.94
CA MET A 366 9.69 12.32 -5.15
C MET A 366 9.29 11.78 -3.77
N ILE A 367 9.70 12.45 -2.70
CA ILE A 367 9.25 12.14 -1.34
C ILE A 367 8.55 13.40 -0.82
N GLY A 368 7.54 13.25 0.03
CA GLY A 368 6.86 14.39 0.64
C GLY A 368 6.29 14.10 2.01
N VAL A 369 6.00 15.17 2.73
CA VAL A 369 5.36 15.17 4.05
C VAL A 369 4.35 16.31 4.13
N THR A 370 3.50 16.29 5.16
CA THR A 370 2.66 17.43 5.53
C THR A 370 3.26 18.20 6.71
N ASN A 371 2.87 19.46 6.89
CA ASN A 371 3.38 20.27 8.00
C ASN A 371 2.73 19.94 9.37
N ASN A 372 1.78 19.01 9.42
CA ASN A 372 1.13 18.56 10.65
C ASN A 372 0.66 17.10 10.57
N GLU A 373 1.58 16.19 10.27
CA GLU A 373 1.36 14.73 10.09
C GLU A 373 0.55 14.04 11.21
N PHE A 374 0.65 14.50 12.46
CA PHE A 374 -0.08 13.91 13.59
C PHE A 374 -1.23 14.80 14.10
N GLY A 375 -1.66 15.77 13.30
CA GLY A 375 -2.69 16.75 13.66
C GLY A 375 -4.00 16.11 14.10
N TRP A 376 -4.60 15.30 13.23
CA TRP A 376 -5.93 14.73 13.48
C TRP A 376 -6.12 13.31 12.94
N ASN A 377 -5.93 13.10 11.63
CA ASN A 377 -6.39 11.89 10.91
C ASN A 377 -5.81 10.59 11.47
N ILE A 378 -4.51 10.55 11.79
CA ILE A 378 -3.88 9.37 12.39
C ILE A 378 -4.53 9.06 13.75
N ARG A 379 -4.71 10.09 14.60
CA ARG A 379 -5.25 9.91 15.95
C ARG A 379 -6.74 9.58 15.97
N SER A 380 -7.51 10.14 15.04
CA SER A 380 -8.96 9.93 14.97
C SER A 380 -9.29 8.50 14.54
N ASN A 381 -8.46 7.90 13.68
CA ASN A 381 -8.67 6.55 13.17
C ASN A 381 -8.18 5.46 14.12
N GLU A 382 -7.26 5.78 15.05
CA GLU A 382 -6.67 4.76 15.94
C GLU A 382 -7.46 4.47 17.21
N GLY A 383 -8.56 5.17 17.51
CA GLY A 383 -9.49 4.90 18.64
C GLY A 383 -8.90 4.97 20.06
N THR A 384 -7.58 4.90 20.20
CA THR A 384 -6.82 4.60 21.42
C THR A 384 -6.00 5.78 21.91
N MET A 385 -5.81 6.82 21.08
CA MET A 385 -5.02 8.00 21.47
C MET A 385 -5.69 8.96 22.45
N GLN A 386 -6.98 8.79 22.76
CA GLN A 386 -7.60 9.49 23.90
C GLN A 386 -7.12 8.91 25.25
N VAL A 387 -6.66 7.65 25.29
CA VAL A 387 -6.22 6.96 26.51
C VAL A 387 -4.69 7.00 26.67
N SER A 388 -3.94 7.30 25.60
CA SER A 388 -2.46 7.24 25.61
C SER A 388 -1.74 8.56 25.93
N GLN A 389 -2.44 9.69 26.11
CA GLN A 389 -1.85 10.95 26.58
C GLN A 389 -1.01 10.75 27.86
N PRO A 390 -1.51 10.09 28.93
CA PRO A 390 -0.70 9.82 30.13
C PRO A 390 0.35 8.71 29.94
N ILE A 391 0.12 7.74 29.03
CA ILE A 391 1.02 6.60 28.82
C ILE A 391 2.22 6.97 27.94
N LEU A 392 2.07 7.86 26.96
CA LEU A 392 3.19 8.42 26.21
C LEU A 392 3.99 9.44 27.02
N LEU A 393 3.32 10.23 27.86
CA LEU A 393 4.00 11.10 28.84
C LEU A 393 4.81 10.28 29.86
N SER A 394 4.31 9.11 30.30
CA SER A 394 5.01 8.25 31.28
C SER A 394 6.03 7.28 30.68
N LYS A 395 5.88 6.82 29.42
CA LYS A 395 6.94 6.08 28.70
C LYS A 395 8.01 7.01 28.11
N GLY A 396 7.71 8.31 28.06
CA GLY A 396 8.57 9.37 27.57
C GLY A 396 9.45 10.00 28.65
N ASN A 397 10.22 9.20 29.38
CA ASN A 397 11.50 9.67 29.95
C ASN A 397 12.58 9.69 28.85
N SER A 398 12.20 10.13 27.64
CA SER A 398 13.03 10.10 26.45
C SER A 398 13.57 11.49 26.16
N VAL A 399 14.83 11.58 25.72
CA VAL A 399 15.52 12.82 25.32
C VAL A 399 14.67 13.68 24.35
N GLY A 400 13.78 13.06 23.56
CA GLY A 400 12.84 13.76 22.67
C GLY A 400 11.79 14.60 23.39
N ASN A 401 11.31 14.16 24.57
CA ASN A 401 10.33 14.94 25.33
C ASN A 401 10.93 16.25 25.84
N TYR A 402 12.19 16.22 26.30
CA TYR A 402 12.89 17.42 26.75
C TYR A 402 13.10 18.44 25.60
N GLU A 403 13.50 17.96 24.42
CA GLU A 403 13.76 18.83 23.25
C GLU A 403 12.49 19.43 22.64
N TYR A 404 11.35 18.74 22.70
CA TYR A 404 10.11 19.20 22.08
C TYR A 404 9.20 19.94 23.06
N LEU A 405 9.00 19.40 24.26
CA LEU A 405 8.00 19.92 25.20
C LEU A 405 8.51 21.16 25.94
N GLY A 406 9.82 21.25 26.24
CA GLY A 406 10.40 22.37 27.00
C GLY A 406 9.70 22.59 28.35
N ASP A 407 9.76 23.83 28.86
CA ASP A 407 9.20 24.21 30.17
C ASP A 407 7.84 24.92 30.09
N THR A 408 7.11 24.77 28.98
CA THR A 408 5.79 25.43 28.83
C THR A 408 4.72 24.68 29.62
N GLU A 409 3.86 25.43 30.31
CA GLU A 409 2.69 24.91 31.01
C GLU A 409 1.38 25.14 30.23
N ASP A 410 1.43 25.85 29.09
CA ASP A 410 0.24 26.08 28.26
C ASP A 410 -0.23 24.78 27.60
N PRO A 411 -1.47 24.29 27.90
CA PRO A 411 -1.97 23.05 27.33
C PRO A 411 -2.05 23.04 25.80
N ALA A 412 -2.30 24.19 25.17
CA ALA A 412 -2.37 24.28 23.71
C ALA A 412 -0.98 24.13 23.09
N GLU A 413 0.02 24.83 23.62
CA GLU A 413 1.40 24.70 23.18
C GLU A 413 1.97 23.30 23.44
N LEU A 414 1.68 22.69 24.60
CA LEU A 414 2.06 21.31 24.91
C LEU A 414 1.47 20.30 23.91
N ARG A 415 0.19 20.45 23.57
CA ARG A 415 -0.46 19.64 22.53
C ARG A 415 0.32 19.77 21.22
N ASP A 416 0.53 20.98 20.73
CA ASP A 416 1.12 21.20 19.40
C ASP A 416 2.55 20.69 19.33
N ARG A 417 3.37 20.95 20.36
CA ARG A 417 4.75 20.42 20.47
C ARG A 417 4.79 18.90 20.53
N PHE A 418 3.82 18.27 21.20
CA PHE A 418 3.71 16.82 21.27
C PHE A 418 3.29 16.20 19.94
N LEU A 419 2.35 16.84 19.21
CA LEU A 419 1.97 16.39 17.86
C LEU A 419 3.14 16.53 16.87
N ASP A 420 3.92 17.60 16.98
CA ASP A 420 5.16 17.78 16.19
C ASP A 420 6.20 16.70 16.51
N LEU A 421 6.36 16.32 17.78
CA LEU A 421 7.25 15.23 18.19
C LEU A 421 6.85 13.90 17.51
N LEU A 422 5.55 13.57 17.53
CA LEU A 422 5.04 12.35 16.92
C LEU A 422 5.19 12.35 15.40
N GLY A 423 4.81 13.44 14.74
CA GLY A 423 4.96 13.59 13.29
C GLY A 423 6.42 13.52 12.84
N ASP A 424 7.32 14.18 13.57
CA ASP A 424 8.74 14.16 13.25
C ASP A 424 9.33 12.76 13.44
N MET A 425 9.05 12.10 14.56
CA MET A 425 9.57 10.75 14.84
C MET A 425 9.04 9.70 13.86
N ALA A 426 7.75 9.75 13.53
CA ALA A 426 7.09 8.71 12.74
C ALA A 426 7.23 8.90 11.23
N ILE A 427 7.23 10.15 10.73
CA ILE A 427 7.11 10.44 9.29
C ILE A 427 8.27 11.30 8.77
N VAL A 428 8.51 12.48 9.36
CA VAL A 428 9.44 13.47 8.78
C VAL A 428 10.90 13.01 8.85
N MET A 429 11.35 12.49 9.99
CA MET A 429 12.75 12.06 10.14
C MET A 429 13.08 10.83 9.28
N PRO A 430 12.21 9.79 9.18
CA PRO A 430 12.39 8.74 8.19
C PRO A 430 12.44 9.25 6.75
N ALA A 431 11.59 10.21 6.36
CA ALA A 431 11.61 10.83 5.04
C ALA A 431 12.93 11.53 4.73
N ILE A 432 13.42 12.36 5.65
CA ILE A 432 14.72 13.04 5.51
C ILE A 432 15.87 12.02 5.49
N LYS A 433 15.80 10.94 6.28
CA LYS A 433 16.80 9.86 6.25
C LYS A 433 16.83 9.18 4.87
N ALA A 434 15.68 8.82 4.31
CA ALA A 434 15.59 8.25 2.97
C ALA A 434 16.13 9.19 1.88
N LEU A 435 15.72 10.47 1.90
CA LEU A 435 16.22 11.50 0.98
C LEU A 435 17.75 11.62 0.99
N ASN A 436 18.36 11.56 2.18
CA ASN A 436 19.81 11.64 2.33
C ASN A 436 20.54 10.43 1.71
N TYR A 437 20.00 9.21 1.83
CA TYR A 437 20.54 8.07 1.10
C TYR A 437 20.31 8.21 -0.41
N TYR A 438 19.12 8.66 -0.79
CA TYR A 438 18.70 8.64 -2.19
C TYR A 438 19.40 9.71 -3.03
N ARG A 439 19.68 10.90 -2.48
CA ARG A 439 20.49 11.93 -3.17
C ARG A 439 21.89 11.42 -3.52
N GLU A 440 22.43 10.47 -2.76
CA GLU A 440 23.74 9.87 -3.02
C GLU A 440 23.69 8.74 -4.07
N SER A 441 22.51 8.32 -4.50
CA SER A 441 22.33 7.32 -5.56
C SER A 441 22.57 7.87 -6.97
N GLY A 442 22.58 9.20 -7.12
CA GLY A 442 22.68 9.89 -8.42
C GLY A 442 21.36 10.00 -9.18
N ALA A 443 20.25 9.41 -8.68
CA ALA A 443 18.95 9.57 -9.29
C ALA A 443 18.32 10.96 -8.98
N PRO A 444 17.54 11.54 -9.92
CA PRO A 444 16.78 12.76 -9.66
C PRO A 444 15.88 12.57 -8.44
N THR A 445 16.08 13.42 -7.43
CA THR A 445 15.34 13.36 -6.17
C THR A 445 14.66 14.70 -5.94
N TYR A 446 13.41 14.68 -5.47
CA TYR A 446 12.61 15.87 -5.17
C TYR A 446 11.93 15.71 -3.81
N PHE A 447 11.82 16.82 -3.06
CA PHE A 447 11.16 16.85 -1.77
C PHE A 447 10.07 17.93 -1.73
N PHE A 448 8.94 17.64 -1.08
CA PHE A 448 7.93 18.66 -0.75
C PHE A 448 7.44 18.59 0.70
N GLU A 449 6.95 19.73 1.18
CA GLU A 449 6.11 19.82 2.37
C GLU A 449 4.75 20.42 1.96
N PHE A 450 3.66 19.68 2.14
CA PHE A 450 2.30 20.17 1.94
C PHE A 450 1.84 20.94 3.19
N GLN A 451 1.37 22.17 2.99
CA GLN A 451 1.12 23.14 4.08
C GLN A 451 -0.30 23.73 4.08
N HIS A 452 -1.14 23.34 3.12
CA HIS A 452 -2.48 23.88 3.00
C HIS A 452 -3.48 23.11 3.87
N ARG A 453 -4.22 23.79 4.76
CA ARG A 453 -5.37 23.24 5.49
C ARG A 453 -6.60 23.31 4.58
N PRO A 454 -7.13 22.18 4.08
CA PRO A 454 -8.23 22.19 3.12
C PRO A 454 -9.54 22.73 3.74
N SER A 455 -10.22 23.59 3.00
CA SER A 455 -11.50 24.20 3.41
C SER A 455 -12.61 23.20 3.69
N ALA A 456 -12.60 22.05 2.99
CA ALA A 456 -13.55 20.97 3.22
C ALA A 456 -13.52 20.34 4.62
N TYR A 457 -12.47 20.59 5.40
CA TYR A 457 -12.31 20.03 6.73
C TYR A 457 -12.55 21.05 7.85
N TRP A 458 -12.85 22.32 7.54
CA TRP A 458 -13.08 23.35 8.56
C TRP A 458 -14.24 23.03 9.51
N ASP A 459 -15.23 22.27 9.05
CA ASP A 459 -16.41 21.87 9.84
C ASP A 459 -16.19 20.63 10.73
N SER A 460 -15.06 19.93 10.56
CA SER A 460 -14.86 18.57 11.09
C SER A 460 -13.51 18.35 11.76
N LYS A 461 -12.51 19.17 11.43
CA LYS A 461 -11.19 19.19 12.10
C LYS A 461 -11.03 20.47 12.91
N PRO A 462 -10.54 20.40 14.16
CA PRO A 462 -10.28 21.59 14.98
C PRO A 462 -9.37 22.62 14.31
N ASP A 463 -9.51 23.90 14.68
CA ASP A 463 -8.78 25.01 14.04
C ASP A 463 -7.27 25.03 14.24
N TYR A 464 -6.76 24.31 15.25
CA TYR A 464 -5.32 24.16 15.45
C TYR A 464 -4.66 23.20 14.44
N VAL A 465 -5.46 22.37 13.75
CA VAL A 465 -4.95 21.38 12.80
C VAL A 465 -4.55 22.10 11.50
N LYS A 466 -3.30 21.94 11.08
CA LYS A 466 -2.78 22.54 9.84
C LYS A 466 -3.02 21.58 8.66
N ALA A 467 -2.04 21.41 7.75
CA ALA A 467 -2.13 20.37 6.73
C ALA A 467 -1.85 19.02 7.39
N ASP A 468 -2.89 18.22 7.52
CA ASP A 468 -2.88 16.96 8.27
C ASP A 468 -2.54 15.78 7.36
N HIS A 469 -2.29 14.61 7.95
CA HIS A 469 -1.88 13.41 7.22
C HIS A 469 -2.83 13.06 6.08
N GLY A 470 -2.31 13.03 4.84
CA GLY A 470 -3.03 12.66 3.64
C GLY A 470 -3.96 13.75 3.09
N ASP A 471 -3.92 14.97 3.61
CA ASP A 471 -4.74 16.08 3.10
C ASP A 471 -4.41 16.43 1.64
N GLU A 472 -3.20 16.16 1.18
CA GLU A 472 -2.75 16.36 -0.21
C GLU A 472 -3.42 15.38 -1.20
N VAL A 473 -3.79 14.18 -0.75
CA VAL A 473 -4.28 13.09 -1.61
C VAL A 473 -5.55 13.50 -2.34
N GLY A 474 -6.46 14.20 -1.66
CA GLY A 474 -7.68 14.72 -2.28
C GLY A 474 -7.39 15.64 -3.47
N PHE A 475 -6.34 16.47 -3.38
CA PHE A 475 -5.93 17.37 -4.46
C PHE A 475 -5.26 16.63 -5.62
N VAL A 476 -4.45 15.60 -5.33
CA VAL A 476 -3.77 14.75 -6.34
C VAL A 476 -4.79 13.96 -7.17
N PHE A 477 -5.88 13.50 -6.55
CA PHE A 477 -6.97 12.79 -7.25
C PHE A 477 -8.03 13.73 -7.84
N GLY A 478 -7.80 15.04 -7.86
CA GLY A 478 -8.73 15.99 -8.49
C GLY A 478 -10.03 16.22 -7.71
N GLY A 479 -10.01 16.00 -6.40
CA GLY A 479 -11.13 16.27 -5.49
C GLY A 479 -11.68 17.69 -5.67
N PRO A 480 -13.00 17.87 -5.86
CA PRO A 480 -13.58 19.17 -6.16
C PRO A 480 -13.73 20.00 -4.88
N PHE A 481 -12.80 20.93 -4.65
CA PHE A 481 -13.01 22.03 -3.71
C PHE A 481 -13.19 23.32 -4.52
N LEU A 482 -14.40 23.88 -4.50
CA LEU A 482 -14.80 25.06 -5.29
C LEU A 482 -13.78 26.22 -5.21
N GLU A 483 -13.18 26.40 -4.04
CA GLU A 483 -12.23 27.49 -3.75
C GLU A 483 -10.77 27.11 -4.06
N GLU A 484 -10.43 25.82 -4.05
CA GLU A 484 -9.04 25.34 -4.13
C GLU A 484 -8.75 24.52 -5.39
N ARG A 485 -9.63 24.63 -6.41
CA ARG A 485 -9.48 23.95 -7.70
C ARG A 485 -8.12 24.20 -8.33
N ASN A 486 -7.62 25.43 -8.26
CA ASN A 486 -6.32 25.79 -8.83
C ASN A 486 -5.18 25.04 -8.14
N LEU A 487 -5.23 24.86 -6.82
CA LEU A 487 -4.24 24.07 -6.10
C LEU A 487 -4.27 22.61 -6.56
N SER A 488 -5.46 22.01 -6.68
CA SER A 488 -5.60 20.64 -7.20
C SER A 488 -5.04 20.49 -8.62
N ARG A 489 -5.35 21.43 -9.52
CA ARG A 489 -4.78 21.45 -10.89
C ARG A 489 -3.25 21.54 -10.87
N THR A 490 -2.68 22.35 -9.97
CA THR A 490 -1.23 22.45 -9.79
C THR A 490 -0.62 21.13 -9.30
N LEU A 491 -1.20 20.47 -8.28
CA LEU A 491 -0.68 19.18 -7.79
C LEU A 491 -0.77 18.11 -8.87
N MET A 492 -1.92 17.94 -9.53
CA MET A 492 -2.06 16.99 -10.63
C MET A 492 -1.00 17.21 -11.72
N LYS A 493 -0.73 18.47 -12.08
CA LYS A 493 0.30 18.81 -13.07
C LYS A 493 1.71 18.45 -12.62
N TYR A 494 2.09 18.72 -11.37
CA TYR A 494 3.40 18.30 -10.83
C TYR A 494 3.56 16.76 -10.85
N TRP A 495 2.55 16.03 -10.37
CA TRP A 495 2.58 14.56 -10.31
C TRP A 495 2.65 13.95 -11.71
N ALA A 496 1.86 14.46 -12.65
CA ALA A 496 1.86 13.96 -14.02
C ALA A 496 3.13 14.36 -14.79
N ASN A 497 3.68 15.56 -14.60
CA ASN A 497 4.99 15.93 -15.15
C ASN A 497 6.08 14.99 -14.64
N PHE A 498 6.07 14.69 -13.34
CA PHE A 498 6.99 13.74 -12.77
C PHE A 498 6.79 12.33 -13.36
N ALA A 499 5.54 11.90 -13.56
CA ALA A 499 5.24 10.62 -14.19
C ALA A 499 5.74 10.53 -15.66
N ARG A 500 5.65 11.63 -16.42
CA ARG A 500 6.19 11.74 -17.79
C ARG A 500 7.71 11.74 -17.81
N ASN A 501 8.34 12.58 -16.98
CA ASN A 501 9.71 13.03 -17.22
C ASN A 501 10.70 12.64 -16.11
N GLY A 502 10.21 12.19 -14.95
CA GLY A 502 11.02 12.06 -13.73
C GLY A 502 11.44 13.42 -13.15
N ASN A 503 10.75 14.48 -13.57
CA ASN A 503 10.96 15.87 -13.15
C ASN A 503 9.58 16.53 -13.04
N PRO A 504 9.19 17.10 -11.89
CA PRO A 504 7.86 17.67 -11.71
C PRO A 504 7.67 19.03 -12.42
N ASN A 505 8.75 19.69 -12.84
CA ASN A 505 8.72 21.01 -13.45
C ASN A 505 7.96 21.04 -14.79
N GLY A 506 7.36 22.20 -15.09
CA GLY A 506 6.68 22.47 -16.36
C GLY A 506 6.18 23.91 -16.45
N GLU A 507 5.68 24.30 -17.62
CA GLU A 507 5.20 25.66 -17.87
C GLU A 507 4.08 26.08 -16.90
N GLY A 508 4.14 27.31 -16.38
CA GLY A 508 3.15 27.86 -15.45
C GLY A 508 3.22 27.32 -14.02
N LEU A 509 4.23 26.49 -13.71
CA LEU A 509 4.50 26.00 -12.36
C LEU A 509 5.68 26.74 -11.74
N VAL A 510 5.69 26.84 -10.41
CA VAL A 510 6.88 27.29 -9.67
C VAL A 510 7.97 26.24 -9.85
N GLU A 511 9.20 26.68 -10.05
CA GLU A 511 10.33 25.78 -10.15
C GLU A 511 10.47 24.94 -8.87
N TRP A 512 10.46 23.62 -9.04
CA TRP A 512 10.70 22.65 -7.99
C TRP A 512 12.17 22.21 -8.04
N PRO A 513 12.99 22.59 -7.04
CA PRO A 513 14.40 22.27 -7.02
C PRO A 513 14.62 20.77 -6.77
N SER A 514 15.68 20.22 -7.36
CA SER A 514 16.12 18.86 -7.00
C SER A 514 16.72 18.86 -5.60
N TYR A 515 16.36 17.85 -4.80
CA TYR A 515 16.90 17.64 -3.47
C TYR A 515 18.36 17.15 -3.55
N ASN A 516 19.30 18.09 -3.38
CA ASN A 516 20.74 17.86 -3.42
C ASN A 516 21.39 18.19 -2.06
N LEU A 517 22.69 18.51 -2.03
CA LEU A 517 23.41 18.90 -0.80
C LEU A 517 22.91 20.21 -0.17
N ASN A 518 22.23 21.06 -0.95
CA ASN A 518 21.54 22.25 -0.44
C ASN A 518 20.23 21.91 0.29
N GLU A 519 19.72 20.68 0.14
CA GLU A 519 18.48 20.19 0.76
C GLU A 519 17.27 21.07 0.45
N GLU A 520 17.21 21.57 -0.78
CA GLU A 520 16.11 22.39 -1.29
C GLU A 520 14.85 21.55 -1.55
N TYR A 521 13.69 22.12 -1.25
CA TYR A 521 12.39 21.47 -1.36
C TYR A 521 11.30 22.48 -1.73
N LEU A 522 10.13 21.98 -2.13
CA LEU A 522 8.97 22.81 -2.45
C LEU A 522 7.95 22.80 -1.31
N GLN A 523 7.63 23.99 -0.79
CA GLN A 523 6.46 24.20 0.06
C GLN A 523 5.22 24.31 -0.82
N ILE A 524 4.24 23.44 -0.60
CA ILE A 524 3.01 23.41 -1.36
C ILE A 524 1.87 23.98 -0.51
N ASN A 525 1.48 25.20 -0.84
CA ASN A 525 0.28 25.87 -0.34
C ASN A 525 -0.46 26.51 -1.54
N LEU A 526 -1.44 27.40 -1.34
CA LEU A 526 -2.08 28.17 -2.41
C LEU A 526 -1.07 28.88 -3.33
N GLN A 527 0.06 29.31 -2.75
CA GLN A 527 1.24 29.75 -3.49
C GLN A 527 2.41 28.84 -3.15
N GLN A 528 3.04 28.24 -4.17
CA GLN A 528 4.20 27.38 -3.96
C GLN A 528 5.46 28.22 -3.75
N LYS A 529 6.31 27.79 -2.81
CA LYS A 529 7.55 28.49 -2.45
C LYS A 529 8.70 27.50 -2.35
N LYS A 530 9.87 27.91 -2.81
CA LYS A 530 11.11 27.16 -2.58
C LYS A 530 11.62 27.45 -1.18
N ASP A 531 12.08 26.42 -0.49
CA ASP A 531 12.76 26.54 0.79
C ASP A 531 13.86 25.45 0.88
N ARG A 532 14.64 25.43 1.96
CA ARG A 532 15.75 24.50 2.14
C ARG A 532 15.86 24.02 3.58
N LYS A 533 16.46 22.84 3.75
CA LYS A 533 16.81 22.27 5.06
C LYS A 533 15.63 22.21 6.02
N LEU A 534 14.56 21.52 5.61
CA LEU A 534 13.36 21.35 6.42
C LEU A 534 13.72 20.89 7.85
N LYS A 535 13.28 21.67 8.85
CA LYS A 535 13.47 21.39 10.28
C LYS A 535 14.95 21.14 10.69
N GLU A 536 15.91 21.87 10.10
CA GLU A 536 17.37 21.71 10.31
C GLU A 536 17.77 21.38 11.77
N LYS A 537 17.35 22.22 12.74
CA LYS A 537 17.68 22.02 14.16
C LYS A 537 17.16 20.69 14.73
N LYS A 538 15.94 20.29 14.36
CA LYS A 538 15.36 19.01 14.83
C LYS A 538 16.03 17.83 14.14
N VAL A 539 16.39 17.95 12.87
CA VAL A 539 17.19 16.94 12.16
C VAL A 539 18.54 16.73 12.85
N GLU A 540 19.24 17.79 13.23
CA GLU A 540 20.50 17.71 13.98
C GLU A 540 20.33 17.04 15.34
N PHE A 541 19.26 17.38 16.06
CA PHE A 541 18.91 16.75 17.32
C PHE A 541 18.72 15.22 17.16
N TRP A 542 17.86 14.79 16.23
CA TRP A 542 17.58 13.38 16.02
C TRP A 542 18.81 12.60 15.55
N LYS A 543 19.67 13.22 14.72
CA LYS A 543 20.97 12.64 14.35
C LYS A 543 21.83 12.35 15.59
N LYS A 544 21.94 13.30 16.54
CA LYS A 544 22.68 13.10 17.80
C LYS A 544 22.07 11.99 18.65
N VAL A 545 20.76 11.99 18.86
CA VAL A 545 20.04 10.97 19.65
C VAL A 545 20.26 9.57 19.07
N ILE A 546 20.21 9.41 17.76
CA ILE A 546 20.43 8.12 17.08
C ILE A 546 21.89 7.67 17.24
N LEU A 547 22.86 8.59 17.06
CA LEU A 547 24.29 8.30 17.23
C LEU A 547 24.64 7.87 18.66
N GLU A 548 24.11 8.56 19.67
CA GLU A 548 24.33 8.24 21.08
C GLU A 548 23.74 6.89 21.47
N LYS A 549 22.53 6.58 21.01
CA LYS A 549 21.91 5.24 21.20
C LYS A 549 22.76 4.13 20.58
N THR A 550 23.38 4.38 19.42
CA THR A 550 24.26 3.41 18.75
C THR A 550 25.58 3.23 19.52
N LYS A 551 26.21 4.32 19.97
CA LYS A 551 27.45 4.28 20.76
C LYS A 551 27.26 3.58 22.12
N SER A 552 26.20 3.92 22.85
CA SER A 552 25.88 3.31 24.15
C SER A 552 25.70 1.79 24.04
N LYS A 553 24.99 1.32 23.02
CA LYS A 553 24.84 -0.12 22.73
C LYS A 553 26.16 -0.80 22.38
N SER A 554 27.04 -0.13 21.62
CA SER A 554 28.36 -0.68 21.28
C SER A 554 29.25 -0.89 22.52
N ILE A 555 29.12 0.00 23.52
CA ILE A 555 29.86 -0.07 24.79
C ILE A 555 29.28 -1.18 25.67
N GLN A 556 27.96 -1.30 25.75
CA GLN A 556 27.27 -2.38 26.48
C GLN A 556 27.63 -3.76 25.92
N ASN A 557 27.61 -3.93 24.59
CA ASN A 557 27.99 -5.19 23.95
C ASN A 557 29.49 -5.53 24.12
N LYS A 558 30.36 -4.52 24.21
CA LYS A 558 31.79 -4.73 24.52
C LYS A 558 32.00 -5.16 25.97
N LYS A 559 31.28 -4.57 26.94
CA LYS A 559 31.32 -5.01 28.35
C LYS A 559 30.83 -6.44 28.50
N PHE A 560 29.71 -6.79 27.86
CA PHE A 560 29.16 -8.16 27.93
C PHE A 560 30.08 -9.22 27.32
N LYS A 561 30.89 -8.87 26.31
CA LYS A 561 31.93 -9.75 25.73
C LYS A 561 33.24 -9.80 26.52
N LEU A 562 33.44 -8.90 27.50
CA LEU A 562 34.58 -8.91 28.41
C LEU A 562 34.26 -9.62 29.73
N GLU A 563 32.97 -9.85 30.02
CA GLU A 563 32.46 -10.57 31.19
C GLU A 563 32.12 -12.05 30.89
N LEU A 564 32.21 -12.47 29.63
CA LEU A 564 32.22 -13.86 29.14
C LEU A 564 33.66 -14.25 28.77
#